data_AF-A0A968SJY2-F1
#
_entry.id   AF-A0A968SJY2-F1
#
_cell.length_a   1.000
_cell.length_b   1.000
_cell.length_c   1.000
_cell.angle_alpha   90.00
_cell.angle_beta   90.00
_cell.angle_gamma   90.00
#
_symmetry.space_group_name_H-M   'P 1'
#
loop_
_entity.id
_entity.type
_entity.pdbx_description
1 polymer ?
#
loop_
_entity_poly.entity_id
_entity_poly.type
_entity_poly.pdbx_seq_one_letter_code
_entity_poly.pdbx_strand_id
1 'polypeptide(L)'
;MKPKEINKQWQLPLEEAFEEGTLDWTIHLAYQGGFEAAYWHKEDEKGLLGKKENLSSFLTVLEKLNPSRLGHYSPSVFALYWVHTFAKHLATKAAYLPELVQIQTDNYVVRWIPALLIKEVKHIFKILEKIVPPNLLIRHKANQLLYTHPEEQLKALLALFLNEYVHQYGEDIPFQSKDTDMLEVFFNQRSARYQSLSPKRKCTSHSEMATEILS
;
A
#
# COMPACT_ATOMS: atom_id res chain seq x y z
N MET A 1 -8.04 21.26 20.98
CA MET A 1 -7.86 22.19 19.85
C MET A 1 -8.49 21.54 18.62
N LYS A 2 -9.57 22.10 18.08
CA LYS A 2 -10.27 21.51 16.92
C LYS A 2 -9.41 21.73 15.66
N PRO A 3 -9.14 20.69 14.84
CA PRO A 3 -8.45 20.90 13.57
C PRO A 3 -9.32 21.82 12.71
N LYS A 4 -8.74 22.92 12.20
CA LYS A 4 -9.38 23.78 11.20
C LYS A 4 -9.72 22.90 10.00
N GLU A 5 -11.01 22.77 9.69
CA GLU A 5 -11.45 22.15 8.45
C GLU A 5 -10.97 23.02 7.29
N ILE A 6 -10.02 22.49 6.52
CA ILE A 6 -9.59 23.08 5.26
C ILE A 6 -10.44 22.49 4.14
N ASN A 7 -10.85 23.39 3.26
CA ASN A 7 -11.85 23.31 2.20
C ASN A 7 -11.66 22.12 1.23
N LYS A 8 -12.75 21.72 0.54
CA LYS A 8 -12.90 20.52 -0.32
C LYS A 8 -12.03 20.45 -1.61
N GLN A 9 -10.99 21.25 -1.73
CA GLN A 9 -10.06 21.20 -2.85
C GLN A 9 -8.65 21.37 -2.30
N TRP A 10 -7.74 20.50 -2.76
CA TRP A 10 -6.30 20.60 -2.52
C TRP A 10 -5.83 22.03 -2.82
N GLN A 11 -5.67 22.82 -1.76
CA GLN A 11 -5.03 24.14 -1.79
C GLN A 11 -4.05 24.18 -0.62
N LEU A 12 -2.97 23.42 -0.75
CA LEU A 12 -1.71 23.96 -0.31
C LEU A 12 -1.15 24.71 -1.52
N PRO A 13 -0.56 25.90 -1.35
CA PRO A 13 0.28 26.46 -2.39
C PRO A 13 1.42 25.45 -2.56
N LEU A 14 1.36 24.65 -3.63
CA LEU A 14 2.41 23.72 -4.07
C LEU A 14 3.76 24.45 -4.29
N GLU A 15 3.76 25.78 -4.21
CA GLU A 15 4.94 26.62 -4.30
C GLU A 15 5.47 26.98 -2.90
N GLU A 16 4.63 27.46 -1.97
CA GLU A 16 5.04 27.87 -0.61
C GLU A 16 5.37 26.70 0.33
N ALA A 17 4.72 25.54 0.18
CA ALA A 17 4.96 24.37 1.03
C ALA A 17 6.35 23.72 0.81
N PHE A 18 7.05 24.12 -0.26
CA PHE A 18 8.27 23.47 -0.74
C PHE A 18 9.50 24.37 -0.73
N GLU A 19 9.39 25.61 -0.21
CA GLU A 19 10.48 26.58 -0.35
C GLU A 19 11.71 26.24 0.49
N GLU A 20 11.61 25.55 1.64
CA GLU A 20 12.77 25.45 2.55
C GLU A 20 12.90 24.15 3.36
N GLY A 21 12.44 22.99 2.88
CA GLY A 21 12.72 21.70 3.56
C GLY A 21 12.19 21.57 5.00
N THR A 22 11.32 22.47 5.41
CA THR A 22 10.83 22.60 6.80
C THR A 22 9.55 21.82 7.08
N LEU A 23 8.90 21.27 6.05
CA LEU A 23 7.66 20.51 6.20
C LEU A 23 7.93 19.01 6.17
N ASP A 24 7.91 18.37 7.34
CA ASP A 24 7.97 16.92 7.44
C ASP A 24 6.58 16.30 7.24
N TRP A 25 6.51 15.14 6.61
CA TRP A 25 5.27 14.50 6.20
C TRP A 25 5.09 13.17 6.91
N THR A 26 3.86 12.89 7.33
CA THR A 26 3.49 11.63 7.97
C THR A 26 2.29 11.01 7.26
N ILE A 27 2.37 9.71 7.00
CA ILE A 27 1.31 8.91 6.38
C ILE A 27 0.59 8.09 7.45
N HIS A 28 -0.73 8.22 7.49
CA HIS A 28 -1.60 7.49 8.40
C HIS A 28 -2.32 6.39 7.63
N LEU A 29 -2.20 5.16 8.13
CA LEU A 29 -2.91 4.01 7.60
C LEU A 29 -3.92 3.48 8.61
N ALA A 30 -5.04 3.00 8.06
CA ALA A 30 -5.96 2.13 8.78
C ALA A 30 -5.24 0.85 9.21
N TYR A 31 -5.78 0.20 10.24
CA TYR A 31 -5.21 -1.05 10.75
C TYR A 31 -5.03 -2.12 9.64
N GLN A 32 -5.97 -2.19 8.71
CA GLN A 32 -5.96 -3.11 7.56
C GLN A 32 -5.00 -2.71 6.42
N GLY A 33 -4.33 -1.55 6.52
CA GLY A 33 -3.33 -1.09 5.55
C GLY A 33 -3.81 -0.06 4.52
N GLY A 34 -5.11 0.28 4.51
CA GLY A 34 -5.65 1.31 3.63
C GLY A 34 -5.19 2.73 4.03
N PHE A 35 -5.04 3.61 3.04
CA PHE A 35 -4.73 5.03 3.28
C PHE A 35 -5.85 5.72 4.06
N GLU A 36 -5.52 6.43 5.12
CA GLU A 36 -6.47 7.25 5.87
C GLU A 36 -6.24 8.73 5.63
N ALA A 37 -4.99 9.17 5.80
CA ALA A 37 -4.62 10.57 5.62
C ALA A 37 -3.11 10.74 5.49
N ALA A 38 -2.71 11.90 4.95
CA ALA A 38 -1.36 12.40 5.03
C ALA A 38 -1.37 13.76 5.75
N TYR A 39 -0.34 14.05 6.52
CA TYR A 39 -0.18 15.29 7.28
C TYR A 39 1.18 15.90 7.02
N TRP A 40 1.25 17.23 7.05
CA TRP A 40 2.50 17.96 7.14
C TRP A 40 2.70 18.44 8.58
N HIS A 41 3.96 18.62 8.95
CA HIS A 41 4.42 19.03 10.26
C HIS A 41 5.48 20.13 10.08
N LYS A 42 5.32 21.23 10.82
CA LYS A 42 6.32 22.30 10.92
C LYS A 42 6.35 22.77 12.37
N GLU A 43 7.45 22.53 13.07
CA GLU A 43 7.56 22.86 14.49
C GLU A 43 6.36 22.27 15.28
N ASP A 44 5.52 23.10 15.91
CA ASP A 44 4.32 22.68 16.64
C ASP A 44 3.03 22.71 15.80
N GLU A 45 3.13 23.11 14.53
CA GLU A 45 2.03 23.13 13.60
C GLU A 45 1.90 21.81 12.85
N LYS A 46 0.65 21.38 12.68
CA LYS A 46 0.30 20.28 11.79
C LYS A 46 -0.88 20.67 10.93
N GLY A 47 -0.84 20.24 9.67
CA GLY A 47 -1.96 20.40 8.76
C GLY A 47 -2.20 19.14 7.95
N LEU A 48 -3.42 19.03 7.45
CA LEU A 48 -3.82 17.92 6.61
C LEU A 48 -3.30 18.16 5.19
N LEU A 49 -2.57 17.18 4.65
CA LEU A 49 -2.22 17.13 3.23
C LEU A 49 -3.39 16.58 2.43
N GLY A 50 -3.91 15.41 2.81
CA GLY A 50 -5.02 14.75 2.11
C GLY A 50 -5.64 13.63 2.92
N LYS A 51 -6.81 13.14 2.49
CA LYS A 51 -7.53 12.02 3.12
C LYS A 51 -7.61 10.82 2.17
N LYS A 52 -8.17 9.70 2.67
CA LYS A 52 -8.39 8.45 1.95
C LYS A 52 -8.84 8.64 0.50
N GLU A 53 -9.81 9.52 0.24
CA GLU A 53 -10.40 9.75 -1.08
C GLU A 53 -9.43 10.42 -2.07
N ASN A 54 -8.24 10.79 -1.62
CA ASN A 54 -7.29 11.57 -2.39
C ASN A 54 -5.93 10.88 -2.59
N LEU A 55 -5.85 9.56 -2.43
CA LEU A 55 -4.59 8.82 -2.63
C LEU A 55 -4.00 9.06 -4.02
N SER A 56 -4.78 8.96 -5.10
CA SER A 56 -4.29 9.21 -6.47
C SER A 56 -3.77 10.64 -6.68
N SER A 57 -4.45 11.63 -6.08
CA SER A 57 -3.99 13.02 -6.09
C SER A 57 -2.67 13.19 -5.32
N PHE A 58 -2.53 12.51 -4.19
CA PHE A 58 -1.29 12.49 -3.41
C PHE A 58 -0.12 11.89 -4.21
N LEU A 59 -0.34 10.79 -4.93
CA LEU A 59 0.68 10.22 -5.82
C LEU A 59 1.05 11.19 -6.94
N THR A 60 0.07 11.87 -7.53
CA THR A 60 0.30 12.90 -8.56
C THR A 60 1.16 14.05 -8.03
N VAL A 61 1.03 14.42 -6.75
CA VAL A 61 1.90 15.42 -6.10
C VAL A 61 3.34 14.91 -6.01
N LEU A 62 3.54 13.66 -5.57
CA LEU A 62 4.86 13.03 -5.50
C LEU A 62 5.54 12.96 -6.88
N GLU A 63 4.78 12.73 -7.95
CA GLU A 63 5.28 12.74 -9.33
C GLU A 63 5.75 14.11 -9.81
N LYS A 64 5.14 15.18 -9.31
CA LYS A 64 5.44 16.56 -9.73
C LYS A 64 6.60 17.18 -8.95
N LEU A 65 7.12 16.52 -7.92
CA LEU A 65 8.28 17.00 -7.17
C LEU A 65 9.48 17.15 -8.10
N ASN A 66 10.20 18.27 -7.97
CA ASN A 66 11.36 18.54 -8.82
C ASN A 66 12.56 17.71 -8.32
N PRO A 67 13.10 16.76 -9.11
CA PRO A 67 14.22 15.92 -8.70
C PRO A 67 15.48 16.73 -8.34
N SER A 68 15.66 17.88 -8.99
CA SER A 68 16.81 18.77 -8.76
C SER A 68 16.76 19.46 -7.39
N ARG A 69 15.58 19.53 -6.76
CA ARG A 69 15.38 20.11 -5.42
C ARG A 69 15.29 19.07 -4.32
N LEU A 70 15.46 17.77 -4.62
CA LEU A 70 15.32 16.69 -3.63
C LEU A 70 16.17 16.89 -2.37
N GLY A 71 17.38 17.45 -2.52
CA GLY A 71 18.26 17.75 -1.37
C GLY A 71 17.77 18.88 -0.47
N HIS A 72 16.76 19.65 -0.88
CA HIS A 72 16.15 20.73 -0.11
C HIS A 72 14.80 20.31 0.49
N TYR A 73 14.33 19.09 0.26
CA TYR A 73 13.11 18.59 0.91
C TYR A 73 13.45 17.93 2.25
N SER A 74 12.43 17.81 3.12
CA SER A 74 12.60 17.07 4.37
C SER A 74 12.92 15.59 4.09
N PRO A 75 13.52 14.87 5.06
CA PRO A 75 13.80 13.45 4.91
C PRO A 75 12.56 12.60 4.59
N SER A 76 11.39 12.94 5.12
CA SER A 76 10.15 12.23 4.83
C SER A 76 9.71 12.39 3.37
N VAL A 77 9.79 13.61 2.82
CA VAL A 77 9.37 13.92 1.45
C VAL A 77 10.34 13.27 0.46
N PHE A 78 11.65 13.37 0.76
CA PHE A 78 12.69 12.68 0.00
C PHE A 78 12.44 11.16 -0.04
N ALA A 79 12.17 10.54 1.12
CA ALA A 79 11.88 9.12 1.20
C ALA A 79 10.60 8.76 0.43
N LEU A 80 9.52 9.51 0.59
CA LEU A 80 8.25 9.28 -0.12
C LEU A 80 8.41 9.36 -1.63
N TYR A 81 9.16 10.34 -2.13
CA TYR A 81 9.47 10.46 -3.57
C TYR A 81 10.14 9.19 -4.11
N TRP A 82 11.16 8.68 -3.42
CA TRP A 82 11.88 7.49 -3.86
C TRP A 82 11.08 6.21 -3.70
N VAL A 83 10.32 6.07 -2.62
CA VAL A 83 9.42 4.92 -2.41
C VAL A 83 8.32 4.91 -3.48
N HIS A 84 7.75 6.07 -3.80
CA HIS A 84 6.79 6.23 -4.88
C HIS A 84 7.37 5.86 -6.25
N THR A 85 8.55 6.42 -6.57
CA THR A 85 9.26 6.13 -7.83
C THR A 85 9.57 4.64 -7.95
N PHE A 86 10.01 4.01 -6.85
CA PHE A 86 10.27 2.58 -6.83
C PHE A 86 8.99 1.76 -7.02
N ALA A 87 7.90 2.08 -6.31
CA ALA A 87 6.61 1.41 -6.49
C ALA A 87 6.11 1.50 -7.95
N LYS A 88 6.21 2.68 -8.56
CA LYS A 88 5.89 2.89 -9.97
C LYS A 88 6.73 1.98 -10.88
N HIS A 89 8.03 1.92 -10.64
CA HIS A 89 8.91 1.05 -11.42
C HIS A 89 8.55 -0.43 -11.26
N LEU A 90 8.30 -0.89 -10.03
CA LEU A 90 7.84 -2.26 -9.77
C LEU A 90 6.54 -2.56 -10.51
N ALA A 91 5.57 -1.64 -10.48
CA ALA A 91 4.31 -1.77 -11.20
C ALA A 91 4.54 -1.93 -12.71
N THR A 92 5.35 -1.05 -13.32
CA THR A 92 5.66 -1.12 -14.76
C THR A 92 6.38 -2.39 -15.20
N LYS A 93 7.08 -3.05 -14.27
CA LYS A 93 7.84 -4.29 -14.53
C LYS A 93 7.14 -5.54 -14.02
N ALA A 94 5.94 -5.43 -13.46
CA ALA A 94 5.26 -6.51 -12.75
C ALA A 94 6.16 -7.20 -11.69
N ALA A 95 7.07 -6.44 -11.06
CA ALA A 95 8.07 -6.95 -10.12
C ALA A 95 7.57 -6.95 -8.66
N TYR A 96 6.32 -7.38 -8.47
CA TYR A 96 5.63 -7.42 -7.19
C TYR A 96 4.76 -8.68 -7.11
N LEU A 97 4.43 -9.10 -5.88
CA LEU A 97 3.66 -10.33 -5.64
C LEU A 97 2.63 -10.10 -4.52
N PRO A 98 1.51 -10.85 -4.52
CA PRO A 98 0.54 -10.78 -3.45
C PRO A 98 1.07 -11.51 -2.21
N GLU A 99 0.95 -10.88 -1.05
CA GLU A 99 1.24 -11.46 0.26
C GLU A 99 -0.05 -11.49 1.09
N LEU A 100 -0.33 -12.63 1.70
CA LEU A 100 -1.47 -12.80 2.60
C LEU A 100 -1.06 -12.39 4.02
N VAL A 101 -1.74 -11.40 4.58
CA VAL A 101 -1.45 -10.87 5.92
C VAL A 101 -2.62 -11.11 6.84
N GLN A 102 -2.35 -11.75 7.98
CA GLN A 102 -3.35 -11.92 9.02
C GLN A 102 -3.50 -10.61 9.82
N ILE A 103 -4.69 -10.03 9.80
CA ILE A 103 -4.99 -8.79 10.55
C ILE A 103 -5.64 -9.07 11.91
N GLN A 104 -6.41 -10.15 12.02
CA GLN A 104 -7.07 -10.62 13.24
C GLN A 104 -7.22 -12.16 13.20
N THR A 105 -7.69 -12.76 14.30
CA THR A 105 -8.02 -14.19 14.32
C THR A 105 -8.93 -14.54 13.15
N ASP A 106 -8.49 -15.51 12.34
CA ASP A 106 -9.15 -15.97 11.12
C ASP A 106 -9.41 -14.90 10.04
N ASN A 107 -8.91 -13.67 10.13
CA ASN A 107 -9.13 -12.63 9.13
C ASN A 107 -7.83 -12.22 8.43
N TYR A 108 -7.86 -12.26 7.10
CA TYR A 108 -6.70 -12.03 6.24
C TYR A 108 -7.00 -10.98 5.18
N VAL A 109 -5.98 -10.20 4.82
CA VAL A 109 -6.01 -9.27 3.68
C VAL A 109 -4.88 -9.63 2.73
N VAL A 110 -5.06 -9.36 1.44
CA VAL A 110 -3.98 -9.42 0.46
C VAL A 110 -3.36 -8.03 0.34
N ARG A 111 -2.03 -7.97 0.42
CA ARG A 111 -1.25 -6.76 0.11
C ARG A 111 -0.22 -7.07 -0.96
N TRP A 112 0.01 -6.13 -1.89
CA TRP A 112 1.03 -6.27 -2.92
C TRP A 112 2.39 -5.84 -2.35
N ILE A 113 3.40 -6.70 -2.43
CA ILE A 113 4.75 -6.41 -1.93
C ILE A 113 5.80 -6.51 -3.05
N PRO A 114 6.96 -5.82 -2.92
CA PRO A 114 8.07 -6.02 -3.85
C PRO A 114 8.50 -7.48 -3.94
N ALA A 115 8.82 -7.96 -5.14
CA ALA A 115 9.34 -9.31 -5.36
C ALA A 115 10.81 -9.41 -4.91
N LEU A 116 11.05 -9.51 -3.60
CA LEU A 116 12.39 -9.51 -2.97
C LEU A 116 13.28 -10.73 -3.33
N LEU A 117 12.75 -11.69 -4.08
CA LEU A 117 13.53 -12.78 -4.69
C LEU A 117 14.40 -12.29 -5.85
N ILE A 118 14.02 -11.17 -6.49
CA ILE A 118 14.80 -10.51 -7.53
C ILE A 118 15.90 -9.68 -6.86
N LYS A 119 17.17 -9.94 -7.21
CA LYS A 119 18.34 -9.35 -6.53
C LYS A 119 18.35 -7.83 -6.59
N GLU A 120 18.00 -7.28 -7.74
CA GLU A 120 17.96 -5.84 -8.03
C GLU A 120 16.86 -5.16 -7.19
N VAL A 121 15.66 -5.77 -7.14
CA VAL A 121 14.54 -5.31 -6.30
C VAL A 121 14.95 -5.32 -4.82
N LYS A 122 15.57 -6.41 -4.36
CA LYS A 122 16.04 -6.53 -2.97
C LYS A 122 17.11 -5.49 -2.64
N HIS A 123 18.02 -5.21 -3.57
CA HIS A 123 19.07 -4.21 -3.38
C HIS A 123 18.48 -2.82 -3.18
N ILE A 124 17.58 -2.38 -4.08
CA ILE A 124 16.92 -1.08 -3.97
C ILE A 124 16.07 -1.01 -2.69
N PHE A 125 15.33 -2.07 -2.38
CA PHE A 125 14.56 -2.16 -1.14
C PHE A 125 15.42 -1.92 0.11
N LYS A 126 16.62 -2.53 0.19
CA LYS A 126 17.53 -2.34 1.33
C LYS A 126 18.19 -0.97 1.38
N ILE A 127 18.26 -0.24 0.27
CA ILE A 127 18.65 1.17 0.28
C ILE A 127 17.51 2.01 0.84
N LEU A 128 16.28 1.80 0.34
CA LEU A 128 15.11 2.56 0.78
C LEU A 128 14.80 2.35 2.26
N GLU A 129 14.98 1.12 2.77
CA GLU A 129 14.78 0.81 4.19
C GLU A 129 15.65 1.68 5.10
N LYS A 130 16.84 2.11 4.64
CA LYS A 130 17.76 2.94 5.40
C LYS A 130 17.45 4.43 5.34
N ILE A 131 16.75 4.89 4.30
CA ILE A 131 16.43 6.32 4.13
C ILE A 131 15.05 6.66 4.69
N VAL A 132 14.16 5.68 4.81
CA VAL A 132 12.80 5.90 5.32
C VAL A 132 12.86 6.24 6.82
N PRO A 133 12.39 7.44 7.23
CA PRO A 133 12.34 7.81 8.65
C PRO A 133 11.36 6.92 9.43
N PRO A 134 11.65 6.54 10.68
CA PRO A 134 10.82 5.61 11.46
C PRO A 134 9.42 6.16 11.81
N ASN A 135 9.25 7.46 11.76
CA ASN A 135 7.99 8.16 12.03
C ASN A 135 7.19 8.49 10.76
N LEU A 136 7.69 8.16 9.56
CA LEU A 136 7.01 8.48 8.30
C LEU A 136 5.65 7.76 8.16
N LEU A 137 5.48 6.60 8.78
CA LEU A 137 4.24 5.82 8.72
C LEU A 137 3.69 5.54 10.12
N ILE A 138 2.40 5.82 10.30
CA ILE A 138 1.68 5.53 11.54
C ILE A 138 0.46 4.66 11.23
N ARG A 139 0.31 3.54 11.96
CA ARG A 139 -0.91 2.72 11.92
C ARG A 139 -1.81 3.00 13.12
N HIS A 140 -3.12 3.10 12.87
CA HIS A 140 -4.13 3.23 13.91
C HIS A 140 -4.69 1.86 14.29
N LYS A 141 -4.54 1.46 15.55
CA LYS A 141 -5.23 0.28 16.11
C LYS A 141 -5.97 0.68 17.38
N ALA A 142 -7.30 0.72 17.34
CA ALA A 142 -8.15 0.97 18.52
C ALA A 142 -7.66 2.15 19.40
N ASN A 143 -7.40 3.31 18.78
CA ASN A 143 -6.85 4.53 19.38
C ASN A 143 -5.37 4.50 19.81
N GLN A 144 -4.60 3.48 19.44
CA GLN A 144 -3.14 3.46 19.62
C GLN A 144 -2.42 3.71 18.29
N LEU A 145 -1.39 4.56 18.35
CA LEU A 145 -0.44 4.77 17.26
C LEU A 145 0.61 3.67 17.31
N LEU A 146 0.70 2.87 16.26
CA LEU A 146 1.67 1.81 16.13
C LEU A 146 2.75 2.22 15.13
N TYR A 147 3.97 2.34 15.63
CA TYR A 147 5.17 2.41 14.80
C TYR A 147 5.55 1.02 14.35
N THR A 148 5.97 0.91 13.09
CA THR A 148 6.33 -0.36 12.48
C THR A 148 7.83 -0.51 12.38
N HIS A 149 8.32 -1.76 12.45
CA HIS A 149 9.70 -2.06 12.11
C HIS A 149 10.06 -1.50 10.71
N PRO A 150 11.28 -0.97 10.47
CA PRO A 150 11.63 -0.32 9.20
C PRO A 150 11.28 -1.13 7.94
N GLU A 151 11.59 -2.43 7.93
CA GLU A 151 11.21 -3.32 6.82
C GLU A 151 9.68 -3.32 6.57
N GLU A 152 8.87 -3.45 7.61
CA GLU A 152 7.41 -3.50 7.49
C GLU A 152 6.78 -2.15 7.19
N GLN A 153 7.44 -1.07 7.61
CA GLN A 153 7.09 0.28 7.22
C GLN A 153 7.23 0.47 5.71
N LEU A 154 8.39 0.11 5.16
CA LEU A 154 8.64 0.20 3.73
C LEU A 154 7.70 -0.71 2.93
N LYS A 155 7.49 -1.97 3.37
CA LYS A 155 6.51 -2.87 2.73
C LYS A 155 5.10 -2.28 2.74
N ALA A 156 4.68 -1.64 3.83
CA ALA A 156 3.35 -1.05 3.90
C ALA A 156 3.19 0.19 3.00
N LEU A 157 4.21 1.05 2.93
CA LEU A 157 4.22 2.18 1.98
C LEU A 157 4.18 1.68 0.53
N LEU A 158 5.01 0.68 0.20
CA LEU A 158 5.02 0.07 -1.14
C LEU A 158 3.68 -0.60 -1.44
N ALA A 159 3.10 -1.32 -0.49
CA ALA A 159 1.79 -1.93 -0.65
C ALA A 159 0.69 -0.91 -0.90
N LEU A 160 0.75 0.25 -0.24
CA LEU A 160 -0.19 1.34 -0.48
C LEU A 160 -0.13 1.82 -1.93
N PHE A 161 1.06 2.11 -2.43
CA PHE A 161 1.26 2.64 -3.78
C PHE A 161 1.02 1.59 -4.86
N LEU A 162 1.52 0.37 -4.66
CA LEU A 162 1.28 -0.75 -5.57
C LEU A 162 -0.21 -1.07 -5.67
N ASN A 163 -0.93 -1.03 -4.56
CA ASN A 163 -2.36 -1.24 -4.57
C ASN A 163 -3.08 -0.19 -5.43
N GLU A 164 -2.73 1.09 -5.29
CA GLU A 164 -3.28 2.16 -6.13
C GLU A 164 -3.02 1.90 -7.63
N TYR A 165 -1.79 1.51 -7.99
CA TYR A 165 -1.47 1.16 -9.37
C TYR A 165 -2.22 -0.07 -9.88
N VAL A 166 -2.34 -1.11 -9.05
CA VAL A 166 -3.10 -2.30 -9.39
C VAL A 166 -4.58 -1.97 -9.58
N HIS A 167 -5.16 -1.07 -8.78
CA HIS A 167 -6.54 -0.63 -9.02
C HIS A 167 -6.63 0.17 -10.32
N GLN A 168 -5.77 1.16 -10.51
CA GLN A 168 -5.79 2.04 -11.67
C GLN A 168 -5.61 1.29 -13.01
N TYR A 169 -4.80 0.23 -13.04
CA TYR A 169 -4.52 -0.53 -14.26
C TYR A 169 -5.20 -1.91 -14.32
N GLY A 170 -5.85 -2.35 -13.23
CA GLY A 170 -6.48 -3.67 -13.12
C GLY A 170 -7.98 -3.69 -13.45
N GLU A 171 -8.63 -2.52 -13.55
CA GLU A 171 -10.05 -2.40 -13.92
C GLU A 171 -10.37 -2.97 -15.31
N ASP A 172 -9.38 -3.11 -16.19
CA ASP A 172 -9.54 -3.62 -17.57
C ASP A 172 -9.53 -5.15 -17.69
N ILE A 173 -9.63 -5.91 -16.58
CA ILE A 173 -9.73 -7.37 -16.67
C ILE A 173 -11.21 -7.80 -16.62
N PRO A 174 -11.83 -8.16 -17.76
CA PRO A 174 -13.22 -8.61 -17.78
C PRO A 174 -13.31 -10.01 -17.16
N PHE A 175 -13.59 -10.07 -15.86
CA PHE A 175 -13.87 -11.34 -15.17
C PHE A 175 -15.36 -11.67 -15.21
N GLN A 176 -15.71 -12.89 -15.63
CA GLN A 176 -17.08 -13.40 -15.63
C GLN A 176 -17.53 -13.69 -14.18
N SER A 177 -18.19 -12.70 -13.57
CA SER A 177 -19.21 -12.67 -12.50
C SER A 177 -19.44 -13.82 -11.49
N LYS A 178 -18.50 -14.74 -11.24
CA LYS A 178 -18.61 -15.74 -10.15
C LYS A 178 -17.45 -15.74 -9.16
N ASP A 179 -16.31 -15.11 -9.49
CA ASP A 179 -15.14 -15.00 -8.61
C ASP A 179 -15.06 -13.65 -7.87
N THR A 180 -16.18 -12.91 -7.81
CA THR A 180 -16.24 -11.54 -7.26
C THR A 180 -15.64 -11.43 -5.86
N ASP A 181 -15.90 -12.41 -4.99
CA ASP A 181 -15.40 -12.43 -3.61
C ASP A 181 -13.86 -12.54 -3.55
N MET A 182 -13.26 -13.36 -4.42
CA MET A 182 -11.81 -13.49 -4.50
C MET A 182 -11.19 -12.22 -5.09
N LEU A 183 -11.79 -11.67 -6.13
CA LEU A 183 -11.32 -10.44 -6.76
C LEU A 183 -11.34 -9.27 -5.77
N GLU A 184 -12.38 -9.16 -4.95
CA GLU A 184 -12.44 -8.12 -3.92
C GLU A 184 -11.35 -8.25 -2.84
N VAL A 185 -10.93 -9.47 -2.52
CA VAL A 185 -9.83 -9.70 -1.57
C VAL A 185 -8.49 -9.29 -2.17
N PHE A 186 -8.24 -9.64 -3.43
CA PHE A 186 -6.97 -9.36 -4.12
C PHE A 186 -6.84 -7.89 -4.57
N PHE A 187 -7.95 -7.31 -5.01
CA PHE A 187 -7.95 -6.02 -5.70
C PHE A 187 -8.71 -4.93 -4.97
N ASN A 188 -9.34 -5.15 -3.80
CA ASN A 188 -10.01 -4.08 -3.05
C ASN A 188 -9.62 -4.06 -1.56
N GLN A 189 -8.55 -4.78 -1.18
CA GLN A 189 -8.11 -4.96 0.20
C GLN A 189 -9.23 -5.39 1.17
N ARG A 190 -10.26 -6.11 0.69
CA ARG A 190 -11.28 -6.66 1.59
C ARG A 190 -10.67 -7.76 2.44
N SER A 191 -11.01 -7.77 3.72
CA SER A 191 -10.63 -8.87 4.61
C SER A 191 -11.49 -10.10 4.33
N ALA A 192 -10.85 -11.24 4.10
CA ALA A 192 -11.51 -12.54 4.03
C ALA A 192 -11.36 -13.29 5.35
N ARG A 193 -12.45 -13.92 5.79
CA ARG A 193 -12.39 -14.86 6.91
C ARG A 193 -11.95 -16.23 6.40
N TYR A 194 -10.92 -16.81 7.01
CA TYR A 194 -10.56 -18.19 6.78
C TYR A 194 -11.71 -19.10 7.22
N GLN A 195 -12.30 -19.79 6.26
CA GLN A 195 -13.18 -20.91 6.53
C GLN A 195 -12.31 -22.17 6.50
N SER A 196 -12.37 -23.00 7.54
CA SER A 196 -11.62 -24.24 7.54
C SER A 196 -11.96 -25.04 6.29
N LEU A 197 -10.93 -25.49 5.57
CA LEU A 197 -11.10 -26.46 4.51
C LEU A 197 -11.67 -27.73 5.16
N SER A 198 -12.99 -27.91 5.08
CA SER A 198 -13.59 -29.19 5.38
C SER A 198 -13.01 -30.20 4.38
N PRO A 199 -12.43 -31.33 4.82
CA PRO A 199 -11.88 -32.33 3.91
C PRO A 199 -13.03 -33.07 3.22
N LYS A 200 -13.62 -32.44 2.19
CA LYS A 200 -14.53 -33.08 1.25
C LYS A 200 -14.32 -32.54 -0.16
N ARG A 201 -13.11 -32.68 -0.67
CA ARG A 201 -12.97 -33.17 -2.04
C ARG A 201 -12.32 -34.54 -1.92
N LYS A 202 -13.14 -35.59 -2.00
CA LYS A 202 -12.63 -36.92 -2.30
C LYS A 202 -11.84 -36.73 -3.60
N CYS A 203 -10.52 -36.81 -3.55
CA CYS A 203 -9.78 -37.27 -4.72
C CYS A 203 -10.44 -38.59 -5.08
N THR A 204 -11.19 -38.63 -6.17
CA THR A 204 -11.57 -39.90 -6.78
C THR A 204 -10.26 -40.58 -7.12
N SER A 205 -9.89 -41.54 -6.29
CA SER A 205 -8.81 -42.47 -6.57
C SER A 205 -9.09 -43.09 -7.93
N HIS A 206 -8.08 -43.10 -8.79
CA HIS A 206 -8.04 -43.95 -9.96
C HIS A 206 -8.11 -45.42 -9.51
N SER A 207 -9.31 -45.94 -9.27
CA SER A 207 -9.57 -47.37 -9.12
C SER A 207 -11.01 -47.79 -9.44
N GLU A 208 -11.86 -46.92 -9.98
CA GLU A 208 -13.25 -47.25 -10.38
C GLU A 208 -13.48 -46.96 -11.88
N MET A 209 -12.59 -47.46 -12.74
CA MET A 209 -12.80 -47.57 -14.19
C MET A 209 -12.38 -48.95 -14.70
N ALA A 210 -12.82 -50.02 -14.03
CA ALA A 210 -12.52 -51.40 -14.46
C ALA A 210 -13.71 -52.37 -14.41
N THR A 211 -14.95 -51.89 -14.23
CA THR A 211 -16.11 -52.81 -14.16
C THR A 211 -17.32 -52.26 -14.91
N GLU A 212 -17.11 -51.76 -16.12
CA GLU A 212 -18.23 -51.43 -17.03
C GLU A 212 -17.80 -51.51 -18.51
N ILE A 213 -17.05 -52.57 -18.86
CA ILE A 213 -16.96 -53.08 -20.24
C ILE A 213 -16.89 -54.60 -20.11
N LEU A 214 -18.06 -55.24 -20.01
CA LEU A 214 -18.36 -56.63 -20.38
C LEU A 214 -19.82 -56.88 -19.98
N SER A 215 -20.73 -56.27 -20.74
CA SER A 215 -22.12 -56.71 -20.90
C SER A 215 -22.45 -56.74 -22.39
#